data_AF-A0A929RDV9-F1
#
_entry.id   AF-A0A929RDV9-F1
#
_cell.length_a   1.000
_cell.length_b   1.000
_cell.length_c   1.000
_cell.angle_alpha   90.00
_cell.angle_beta   90.00
_cell.angle_gamma   90.00
#
_symmetry.space_group_name_H-M   'P 1'
#
loop_
_entity.id
_entity.type
_entity.pdbx_description
1 polymer ?
#
loop_
_entity_poly.entity_id
_entity_poly.type
_entity_poly.pdbx_seq_one_letter_code
_entity_poly.pdbx_strand_id
1 'polypeptide(L)'
;MSPHRGIWTKPAAARIGPLREDAQELPAWPFVVAYAAYFLWWVLGSGDLMWPLFAIIMVVFMIGRHGLRFPPGTIIWTFFLAWVLASMTMLDSGGRVIGAFYRFLLQLAPGIFAVYAYNARQTLSVRAIVGTMWGFLASTTIGGFIAMAAPTLRFKTLMYYLVPRALHSNDFVKEFTKRATTQWNPSSWILSDPRPSAPFIYSNTYGNVYSLIFPLALVFAYVLWRERSKWRFLVAAVCALSVIPAAATLNRGMYIGLIVVVVWVGFQRLRAGAWRTVLGIVAAVAVGIIAWLATPASQSLLERVAASSSTEDRASNYLETLYELQQSPFLGFGAPRPSASPWLPSLGTQGQFWTVIFSYGLVGLVLFLVFFVRMFPRIWRAKDVYGSILGGIILATLVEQFYYGMNTGLMISVVAVSLLSRHLEEESDPLRRANAVEQGAPTAGSVAGTVRAARAVRLGQWQSPAANDGAFATQMLERLNRSGRRGRRNRQASSSLPPSQTENR
;
A
#
# COMPACT_ATOMS: atom_id res chain seq x y z
N MET A 1 15.96 44.20 -36.75
CA MET A 1 15.06 43.05 -36.99
C MET A 1 15.64 41.79 -36.39
N SER A 2 15.12 41.36 -35.24
CA SER A 2 14.81 39.96 -34.88
C SER A 2 14.21 40.02 -33.46
N PRO A 3 12.87 40.08 -33.35
CA PRO A 3 12.15 40.16 -32.08
C PRO A 3 11.88 38.76 -31.51
N HIS A 4 11.43 38.69 -30.26
CA HIS A 4 11.00 37.49 -29.50
C HIS A 4 12.01 36.85 -28.54
N ARG A 5 12.48 37.62 -27.54
CA ARG A 5 12.68 37.05 -26.19
C ARG A 5 11.39 37.25 -25.40
N GLY A 6 10.44 36.35 -25.62
CA GLY A 6 9.20 36.32 -24.86
C GLY A 6 9.46 35.97 -23.39
N ILE A 7 8.89 36.77 -22.50
CA ILE A 7 8.83 36.59 -21.03
C ILE A 7 8.11 35.27 -20.63
N TRP A 8 7.60 34.53 -21.61
CA TRP A 8 6.85 33.27 -21.49
C TRP A 8 7.60 32.04 -22.02
N THR A 9 8.92 32.07 -22.05
CA THR A 9 9.68 30.83 -22.25
C THR A 9 9.49 29.95 -21.01
N LYS A 10 8.84 28.79 -21.19
CA LYS A 10 8.80 27.74 -20.15
C LYS A 10 10.24 27.57 -19.66
N PRO A 11 10.51 27.70 -18.34
CA PRO A 11 11.85 27.45 -17.85
C PRO A 11 12.28 26.08 -18.35
N ALA A 12 13.51 25.98 -18.87
CA ALA A 12 14.08 24.70 -19.25
C ALA A 12 13.82 23.72 -18.10
N ALA A 13 13.28 22.54 -18.41
CA ALA A 13 12.96 21.55 -17.38
C ALA A 13 14.19 21.40 -16.50
N ALA A 14 14.05 21.71 -15.21
CA ALA A 14 15.16 21.67 -14.27
C ALA A 14 15.86 20.33 -14.43
N ARG A 15 17.06 20.35 -15.02
CA ARG A 15 17.92 19.17 -15.04
C ARG A 15 18.26 18.95 -13.58
N ILE A 16 17.58 17.98 -12.97
CA ILE A 16 17.97 17.43 -11.68
C ILE A 16 19.40 16.95 -11.92
N GLY A 17 20.38 17.69 -11.36
CA GLY A 17 21.78 17.29 -11.42
C GLY A 17 21.95 15.88 -10.85
N PRO A 18 23.08 15.20 -11.10
CA PRO A 18 23.34 13.88 -10.53
C PRO A 18 23.11 13.96 -9.02
N LEU A 19 22.23 13.10 -8.50
CA LEU A 19 21.86 13.05 -7.09
C LEU A 19 23.16 12.87 -6.27
N ARG A 20 23.64 13.92 -5.59
CA ARG A 20 24.69 13.77 -4.57
C ARG A 20 24.22 12.77 -3.50
N GLU A 21 25.15 11.91 -3.09
CA GLU A 21 24.91 10.48 -2.85
C GLU A 21 24.41 10.11 -1.44
N ASP A 22 24.55 10.99 -0.45
CA ASP A 22 24.36 10.60 0.95
C ASP A 22 22.90 10.28 1.33
N ALA A 23 21.91 11.02 0.80
CA ALA A 23 20.51 10.81 1.18
C ALA A 23 19.94 9.47 0.68
N GLN A 24 20.55 8.88 -0.35
CA GLN A 24 20.09 7.61 -0.90
C GLN A 24 20.47 6.40 -0.03
N GLU A 25 21.52 6.56 0.77
CA GLU A 25 22.11 5.54 1.65
C GLU A 25 21.48 5.49 3.05
N LEU A 26 20.45 6.32 3.30
CA LEU A 26 19.70 6.30 4.56
C LEU A 26 19.32 4.86 4.92
N PRO A 27 19.53 4.40 6.17
CA PRO A 27 19.37 2.99 6.51
C PRO A 27 17.91 2.52 6.37
N ALA A 28 17.69 1.31 5.84
CA ALA A 28 16.33 0.79 5.69
C ALA A 28 15.68 0.37 7.02
N TRP A 29 16.47 0.02 8.03
CA TRP A 29 15.98 -0.64 9.26
C TRP A 29 14.92 0.15 10.04
N PRO A 30 14.95 1.50 10.19
CA PRO A 30 13.93 2.20 10.96
C PRO A 30 12.55 2.05 10.32
N PHE A 31 12.51 2.06 8.99
CA PHE A 31 11.28 1.85 8.23
C PHE A 31 10.83 0.39 8.35
N VAL A 32 11.73 -0.55 8.06
CA VAL A 32 11.40 -1.99 8.09
C VAL A 32 10.88 -2.41 9.46
N VAL A 33 11.58 -2.03 10.53
CA VAL A 33 11.30 -2.44 11.91
C VAL A 33 9.99 -1.82 12.41
N ALA A 34 9.69 -0.56 12.08
CA ALA A 34 8.42 0.07 12.45
C ALA A 34 7.22 -0.73 11.94
N TYR A 35 7.18 -1.06 10.64
CA TYR A 35 6.05 -1.78 10.04
C TYR A 35 6.08 -3.30 10.28
N ALA A 36 7.21 -3.96 10.03
CA ALA A 36 7.28 -5.42 10.02
C ALA A 36 7.21 -6.03 11.43
N ALA A 37 7.67 -5.30 12.46
CA ALA A 37 7.61 -5.74 13.85
C ALA A 37 6.36 -5.21 14.58
N TYR A 38 5.29 -4.84 13.86
CA TYR A 38 4.08 -4.27 14.47
C TYR A 38 3.47 -5.17 15.56
N PHE A 39 3.52 -6.50 15.39
CA PHE A 39 3.06 -7.42 16.42
C PHE A 39 3.86 -7.28 17.73
N LEU A 40 5.17 -7.08 17.65
CA LEU A 40 6.01 -6.83 18.82
C LEU A 40 5.61 -5.52 19.51
N TRP A 41 5.42 -4.44 18.76
CA TRP A 41 4.98 -3.15 19.30
C TRP A 41 3.61 -3.24 20.00
N TRP A 42 2.72 -4.08 19.48
CA TRP A 42 1.45 -4.36 20.13
C TRP A 42 1.62 -5.11 21.46
N VAL A 43 2.44 -6.18 21.50
CA VAL A 43 2.72 -6.93 22.74
C VAL A 43 3.39 -6.05 23.80
N LEU A 44 4.36 -5.22 23.41
CA LEU A 44 5.03 -4.28 24.30
C LEU A 44 4.09 -3.18 24.82
N GLY A 45 2.98 -2.94 24.12
CA GLY A 45 1.98 -1.94 24.48
C GLY A 45 2.22 -0.58 23.86
N SER A 46 3.39 -0.32 23.28
CA SER A 46 3.67 0.92 22.54
C SER A 46 2.67 1.12 21.40
N GLY A 47 2.25 0.05 20.72
CA GLY A 47 1.26 0.12 19.64
C GLY A 47 1.59 1.24 18.64
N ASP A 48 0.69 2.20 18.50
CA ASP A 48 0.88 3.34 17.60
C ASP A 48 1.92 4.38 18.10
N LEU A 49 2.38 4.36 19.37
CA LEU A 49 3.47 5.24 19.83
C LEU A 49 4.82 4.95 19.16
N MET A 50 4.98 3.76 18.58
CA MET A 50 6.20 3.45 17.83
C MET A 50 6.32 4.32 16.56
N TRP A 51 5.21 4.78 15.99
CA TRP A 51 5.19 5.66 14.82
C TRP A 51 5.98 6.97 15.03
N PRO A 52 5.66 7.83 16.02
CA PRO A 52 6.45 9.01 16.29
C PRO A 52 7.86 8.69 16.78
N LEU A 53 8.05 7.59 17.53
CA LEU A 53 9.39 7.17 17.98
C LEU A 53 10.32 6.90 16.79
N PHE A 54 9.88 6.09 15.83
CA PHE A 54 10.66 5.80 14.63
C PHE A 54 10.76 7.00 13.69
N ALA A 55 9.77 7.90 13.69
CA ALA A 55 9.87 9.17 12.97
C ALA A 55 11.01 10.04 13.52
N ILE A 56 11.19 10.11 14.85
CA ILE A 56 12.33 10.82 15.45
C ILE A 56 13.66 10.20 15.00
N ILE A 57 13.78 8.87 15.03
CA ILE A 57 14.99 8.16 14.56
C ILE A 57 15.27 8.48 13.08
N MET A 58 14.25 8.47 12.23
CA MET A 58 14.37 8.83 10.82
C MET A 58 14.81 10.28 10.63
N VAL A 59 14.27 11.22 11.42
CA VAL A 59 14.71 12.63 11.40
C VAL A 59 16.18 12.72 11.78
N VAL A 60 16.62 12.04 12.83
CA VAL A 60 18.04 12.02 13.24
C VAL A 60 18.94 11.54 12.10
N PHE A 61 18.55 10.49 11.37
CA PHE A 61 19.33 10.03 10.20
C PHE A 61 19.31 10.99 9.01
N MET A 62 18.26 11.81 8.88
CA MET A 62 18.15 12.83 7.83
C MET A 62 18.91 14.12 8.17
N ILE A 63 19.10 14.45 9.45
CA ILE A 63 19.86 15.63 9.87
C ILE A 63 21.29 15.53 9.32
N GLY A 64 21.76 16.62 8.70
CA GLY A 64 23.09 16.69 8.11
C GLY A 64 23.25 15.97 6.75
N ARG A 65 22.22 15.29 6.24
CA ARG A 65 22.27 14.70 4.89
C ARG A 65 22.06 15.78 3.83
N HIS A 66 22.97 15.85 2.87
CA HIS A 66 22.82 16.71 1.70
C HIS A 66 21.93 16.04 0.63
N GLY A 67 21.21 16.85 -0.14
CA GLY A 67 20.41 16.36 -1.26
C GLY A 67 19.06 15.74 -0.90
N LEU A 68 18.54 15.97 0.32
CA LEU A 68 17.17 15.58 0.67
C LEU A 68 16.16 16.26 -0.25
N ARG A 69 15.28 15.45 -0.83
CA ARG A 69 14.19 15.89 -1.70
C ARG A 69 12.85 15.61 -1.03
N PHE A 70 11.87 16.47 -1.28
CA PHE A 70 10.54 16.33 -0.68
C PHE A 70 9.54 15.81 -1.72
N PRO A 71 8.70 14.82 -1.35
CA PRO A 71 7.69 14.31 -2.26
C PRO A 71 6.64 15.39 -2.62
N PRO A 72 5.99 15.25 -3.78
CA PRO A 72 4.88 16.12 -4.16
C PRO A 72 3.80 16.14 -3.07
N GLY A 73 3.40 17.34 -2.66
CA GLY A 73 2.38 17.53 -1.63
C GLY A 73 2.93 17.77 -0.23
N THR A 74 4.23 17.64 0.02
CA THR A 74 4.82 17.92 1.36
C THR A 74 4.43 19.30 1.87
N ILE A 75 4.48 20.35 1.03
CA ILE A 75 4.10 21.71 1.44
C ILE A 75 2.63 21.76 1.93
N ILE A 76 1.72 21.09 1.21
CA ILE A 76 0.29 21.04 1.59
C ILE A 76 0.12 20.27 2.90
N TRP A 77 0.83 19.15 3.08
CA TRP A 77 0.82 18.40 4.33
C TRP A 77 1.39 19.20 5.49
N THR A 78 2.47 19.96 5.28
CA THR A 78 3.04 20.85 6.30
C THR A 78 2.07 21.95 6.69
N PHE A 79 1.37 22.57 5.73
CA PHE A 79 0.32 23.54 6.03
C PHE A 79 -0.85 22.90 6.78
N PHE A 80 -1.25 21.68 6.41
CA PHE A 80 -2.25 20.92 7.17
C PHE A 80 -1.80 20.72 8.63
N LEU A 81 -0.56 20.28 8.86
CA LEU A 81 -0.01 20.09 10.21
C LEU A 81 0.09 21.41 11.00
N ALA A 82 0.48 22.50 10.35
CA ALA A 82 0.47 23.83 10.97
C ALA A 82 -0.94 24.26 11.35
N TRP A 83 -1.94 23.95 10.52
CA TRP A 83 -3.35 24.22 10.80
C TRP A 83 -3.88 23.36 11.96
N VAL A 84 -3.46 22.11 12.05
CA VAL A 84 -3.76 21.23 13.19
C VAL A 84 -3.23 21.82 14.50
N LEU A 85 -2.01 22.39 14.49
CA LEU A 85 -1.48 23.09 15.67
C LEU A 85 -2.28 24.36 15.97
N ALA A 86 -2.66 25.13 14.96
CA ALA A 86 -3.50 26.31 15.14
C ALA A 86 -4.85 25.96 15.78
N SER A 87 -5.47 24.84 15.40
CA SER A 87 -6.76 24.43 15.97
C SER A 87 -6.67 23.96 17.42
N MET A 88 -5.48 23.61 17.92
CA MET A 88 -5.28 23.27 19.34
C MET A 88 -5.55 24.45 20.28
N THR A 89 -5.59 25.69 19.76
CA THR A 89 -6.03 26.87 20.53
C THR A 89 -7.48 26.80 20.99
N MET A 90 -8.30 25.92 20.38
CA MET A 90 -9.71 25.69 20.73
C MET A 90 -9.92 24.63 21.81
N LEU A 91 -8.83 24.09 22.37
CA LEU A 91 -8.89 23.09 23.43
C LEU A 91 -9.15 23.75 24.79
N ASP A 92 -10.09 23.18 25.53
CA ASP A 92 -10.67 23.73 26.76
C ASP A 92 -10.22 22.98 28.04
N SER A 93 -9.47 21.88 27.89
CA SER A 93 -9.03 21.06 29.03
C SER A 93 -7.64 20.45 28.81
N GLY A 94 -6.84 20.39 29.88
CA GLY A 94 -5.48 19.84 29.81
C GLY A 94 -5.42 18.38 29.33
N GLY A 95 -6.42 17.55 29.68
CA GLY A 95 -6.52 16.19 29.17
C GLY A 95 -6.71 16.12 27.65
N ARG A 96 -7.50 17.04 27.07
CA ARG A 96 -7.67 17.13 25.61
C ARG A 96 -6.41 17.63 24.92
N VAL A 97 -5.61 18.51 25.56
CA VAL A 97 -4.30 18.94 25.05
C VAL A 97 -3.36 17.76 24.85
N ILE A 98 -3.23 16.87 25.85
CA ILE A 98 -2.37 15.69 25.75
C ILE A 98 -2.83 14.77 24.60
N GLY A 99 -4.13 14.47 24.54
CA GLY A 99 -4.70 13.63 23.49
C GLY A 99 -4.58 14.26 22.09
N ALA A 100 -4.73 15.58 21.98
CA ALA A 100 -4.56 16.32 20.72
C ALA A 100 -3.09 16.30 20.26
N PHE A 101 -2.15 16.51 21.18
CA PHE A 101 -0.72 16.43 20.87
C PHE A 101 -0.31 15.03 20.41
N TYR A 102 -0.82 13.98 21.07
CA TYR A 102 -0.62 12.60 20.61
C TYR A 102 -1.16 12.37 19.18
N ARG A 103 -2.38 12.83 18.88
CA ARG A 103 -2.95 12.73 17.52
C ARG A 103 -2.13 13.53 16.50
N PHE A 104 -1.63 14.70 16.87
CA PHE A 104 -0.74 15.48 16.02
C PHE A 104 0.55 14.74 15.70
N LEU A 105 1.18 14.11 16.70
CA LEU A 105 2.36 13.26 16.47
C LEU A 105 2.06 12.11 15.50
N LEU A 106 0.88 11.49 15.60
CA LEU A 106 0.43 10.46 14.66
C LEU A 106 0.15 10.99 13.25
N GLN A 107 -0.14 12.27 13.07
CA GLN A 107 -0.31 12.91 11.76
C GLN A 107 1.00 13.43 11.18
N LEU A 108 1.92 13.85 12.03
CA LEU A 108 3.28 14.26 11.66
C LEU A 108 4.10 13.08 11.15
N ALA A 109 4.03 11.94 11.85
CA ALA A 109 4.88 10.79 11.58
C ALA A 109 4.75 10.21 10.14
N PRO A 110 3.56 10.04 9.54
CA PRO A 110 3.42 9.63 8.14
C PRO A 110 4.14 10.57 7.15
N GLY A 111 4.14 11.87 7.42
CA GLY A 111 4.86 12.86 6.60
C GLY A 111 6.38 12.64 6.65
N ILE A 112 6.93 12.39 7.84
CA ILE A 112 8.35 12.07 8.04
C ILE A 112 8.71 10.75 7.34
N PHE A 113 7.90 9.70 7.54
CA PHE A 113 8.10 8.41 6.89
C PHE A 113 8.06 8.53 5.36
N ALA A 114 7.15 9.35 4.83
CA ALA A 114 7.05 9.60 3.41
C ALA A 114 8.29 10.31 2.86
N VAL A 115 8.82 11.33 3.54
CA VAL A 115 10.08 11.99 3.16
C VAL A 115 11.24 10.99 3.23
N TYR A 116 11.33 10.20 4.30
CA TYR A 116 12.38 9.20 4.46
C TYR A 116 12.36 8.15 3.34
N ALA A 117 11.20 7.54 3.07
CA ALA A 117 11.02 6.52 2.04
C ALA A 117 11.22 7.07 0.61
N TYR A 118 10.98 8.37 0.40
CA TYR A 118 11.25 9.03 -0.87
C TYR A 118 12.75 9.12 -1.19
N ASN A 119 13.56 9.34 -0.14
CA ASN A 119 14.99 9.62 -0.26
C ASN A 119 15.87 8.39 -0.16
N ALA A 120 15.54 7.41 0.69
CA ALA A 120 16.34 6.20 0.95
C ALA A 120 16.32 5.18 -0.21
N ARG A 121 16.75 5.61 -1.42
CA ARG A 121 16.50 4.88 -2.66
C ARG A 121 17.35 3.61 -2.82
N GLN A 122 18.58 3.61 -2.31
CA GLN A 122 19.49 2.47 -2.45
C GLN A 122 19.14 1.34 -1.47
N THR A 123 18.77 1.70 -0.24
CA THR A 123 18.51 0.72 0.83
C THR A 123 17.04 0.27 0.85
N LEU A 124 16.08 1.19 0.70
CA LEU A 124 14.65 0.88 0.58
C LEU A 124 14.29 0.63 -0.88
N SER A 125 14.79 -0.48 -1.42
CA SER A 125 14.35 -0.99 -2.72
C SER A 125 12.85 -1.36 -2.71
N VAL A 126 12.24 -1.46 -3.90
CA VAL A 126 10.85 -1.95 -4.03
C VAL A 126 10.67 -3.28 -3.31
N ARG A 127 11.64 -4.20 -3.45
CA ARG A 127 11.65 -5.49 -2.75
C ARG A 127 11.62 -5.33 -1.23
N ALA A 128 12.44 -4.42 -0.68
CA ALA A 128 12.46 -4.16 0.76
C ALA A 128 11.12 -3.59 1.24
N ILE A 129 10.52 -2.67 0.47
CA ILE A 129 9.22 -2.07 0.80
C ILE A 129 8.11 -3.13 0.79
N VAL A 130 7.97 -3.91 -0.28
CA VAL A 130 6.89 -4.91 -0.35
C VAL A 130 7.11 -6.07 0.63
N GLY A 131 8.38 -6.42 0.91
CA GLY A 131 8.72 -7.37 1.98
C GLY A 131 8.39 -6.86 3.37
N THR A 132 8.57 -5.55 3.61
CA THR A 132 8.15 -4.89 4.85
C THR A 132 6.62 -4.94 5.02
N MET A 133 5.87 -4.65 3.97
CA MET A 133 4.40 -4.75 3.99
C MET A 133 3.92 -6.19 4.19
N TRP A 134 4.64 -7.18 3.64
CA TRP A 134 4.38 -8.59 3.94
C TRP A 134 4.68 -8.93 5.41
N GLY A 135 5.75 -8.40 6.01
CA GLY A 135 6.02 -8.55 7.44
C GLY A 135 4.92 -7.93 8.31
N PHE A 136 4.38 -6.78 7.89
CA PHE A 136 3.22 -6.18 8.54
C PHE A 136 1.98 -7.07 8.38
N LEU A 137 1.74 -7.65 7.20
CA LEU A 137 0.66 -8.62 6.99
C LEU A 137 0.83 -9.88 7.85
N ALA A 138 2.06 -10.36 8.03
CA ALA A 138 2.34 -11.48 8.93
C ALA A 138 1.95 -11.12 10.37
N SER A 139 2.29 -9.90 10.83
CA SER A 139 1.87 -9.38 12.13
C SER A 139 0.34 -9.35 12.29
N THR A 140 -0.40 -8.88 11.27
CA THR A 140 -1.86 -8.88 11.32
C THR A 140 -2.44 -10.29 11.31
N THR A 141 -1.84 -11.20 10.55
CA THR A 141 -2.26 -12.59 10.44
C THR A 141 -2.10 -13.34 11.76
N ILE A 142 -0.93 -13.21 12.41
CA ILE A 142 -0.66 -13.82 13.72
C ILE A 142 -1.64 -13.28 14.77
N GLY A 143 -1.80 -11.97 14.85
CA GLY A 143 -2.77 -11.35 15.77
C GLY A 143 -4.21 -11.80 15.52
N GLY A 144 -4.59 -11.92 14.25
CA GLY A 144 -5.90 -12.40 13.82
C GLY A 144 -6.18 -13.84 14.25
N PHE A 145 -5.25 -14.76 14.05
CA PHE A 145 -5.42 -16.15 14.50
C PHE A 145 -5.44 -16.28 16.02
N ILE A 146 -4.60 -15.52 16.74
CA ILE A 146 -4.66 -15.48 18.21
C ILE A 146 -6.02 -14.98 18.68
N ALA A 147 -6.58 -13.96 18.02
CA ALA A 147 -7.90 -13.43 18.34
C ALA A 147 -9.04 -14.42 18.06
N MET A 148 -8.94 -15.22 17.00
CA MET A 148 -9.91 -16.28 16.73
C MET A 148 -9.79 -17.43 17.74
N ALA A 149 -8.57 -17.81 18.12
CA ALA A 149 -8.32 -18.91 19.05
C ALA A 149 -8.66 -18.55 20.51
N ALA A 150 -8.42 -17.29 20.91
CA ALA A 150 -8.63 -16.80 22.26
C ALA A 150 -9.32 -15.43 22.24
N PRO A 151 -10.63 -15.37 21.93
CA PRO A 151 -11.34 -14.11 21.72
C PRO A 151 -11.50 -13.25 22.98
N THR A 152 -11.48 -13.86 24.17
CA THR A 152 -11.56 -13.15 25.47
C THR A 152 -10.20 -12.80 26.04
N LEU A 153 -9.10 -13.15 25.37
CA LEU A 153 -7.75 -12.94 25.88
C LEU A 153 -7.48 -11.45 26.07
N ARG A 154 -7.16 -11.09 27.32
CA ARG A 154 -6.73 -9.76 27.74
C ARG A 154 -5.45 -9.91 28.54
N PHE A 155 -4.44 -9.12 28.21
CA PHE A 155 -3.15 -9.19 28.89
C PHE A 155 -2.61 -7.79 29.20
N LYS A 156 -1.75 -7.74 30.21
CA LYS A 156 -1.00 -6.54 30.60
C LYS A 156 0.24 -6.45 29.73
N THR A 157 0.49 -5.29 29.15
CA THR A 157 1.67 -5.04 28.31
C THR A 157 2.87 -4.63 29.15
N LEU A 158 4.05 -4.50 28.54
CA LEU A 158 5.22 -3.93 29.22
C LEU A 158 4.92 -2.52 29.74
N MET A 159 4.17 -1.71 28.98
CA MET A 159 3.76 -0.38 29.40
C MET A 159 2.92 -0.34 30.68
N TYR A 160 2.20 -1.41 31.03
CA TYR A 160 1.51 -1.48 32.33
C TYR A 160 2.46 -1.32 33.52
N TYR A 161 3.68 -1.85 33.39
CA TYR A 161 4.68 -1.82 34.46
C TYR A 161 5.52 -0.53 34.43
N LEU A 162 5.68 0.09 33.26
CA LEU A 162 6.44 1.33 33.10
C LEU A 162 5.62 2.59 33.45
N VAL A 163 4.32 2.59 33.17
CA VAL A 163 3.46 3.77 33.40
C VAL A 163 3.07 3.86 34.89
N PRO A 164 3.23 5.04 35.53
CA PRO A 164 2.82 5.26 36.93
C PRO A 164 1.37 4.87 37.19
N ARG A 165 1.11 4.22 38.32
CA ARG A 165 -0.23 3.72 38.70
C ARG A 165 -1.31 4.81 38.71
N ALA A 166 -0.94 6.05 39.05
CA ALA A 166 -1.84 7.20 39.06
C ALA A 166 -2.46 7.51 37.68
N LEU A 167 -1.78 7.12 36.59
CA LEU A 167 -2.25 7.37 35.22
C LEU A 167 -3.11 6.23 34.66
N HIS A 168 -3.21 5.09 35.36
CA HIS A 168 -3.98 3.93 34.87
C HIS A 168 -5.50 4.14 34.87
N SER A 169 -5.99 5.16 35.58
CA SER A 169 -7.40 5.56 35.57
C SER A 169 -7.83 6.27 34.27
N ASN A 170 -6.88 6.76 33.48
CA ASN A 170 -7.16 7.43 32.22
C ASN A 170 -7.41 6.40 31.11
N ASP A 171 -8.56 6.51 30.42
CA ASP A 171 -8.95 5.59 29.35
C ASP A 171 -7.93 5.53 28.21
N PHE A 172 -7.30 6.66 27.87
CA PHE A 172 -6.22 6.71 26.88
C PHE A 172 -5.03 5.84 27.29
N VAL A 173 -4.62 5.90 28.56
CA VAL A 173 -3.50 5.12 29.10
C VAL A 173 -3.85 3.64 29.18
N LYS A 174 -5.11 3.33 29.47
CA LYS A 174 -5.63 1.96 29.55
C LYS A 174 -5.44 1.19 28.24
N GLU A 175 -5.58 1.87 27.10
CA GLU A 175 -5.38 1.27 25.77
C GLU A 175 -3.95 0.78 25.52
N PHE A 176 -2.93 1.42 26.11
CA PHE A 176 -1.52 1.00 25.98
C PHE A 176 -1.12 -0.06 27.00
N THR A 177 -1.71 0.01 28.20
CA THR A 177 -1.33 -0.85 29.34
C THR A 177 -2.05 -2.20 29.33
N LYS A 178 -3.27 -2.27 28.77
CA LYS A 178 -4.04 -3.52 28.67
C LYS A 178 -4.49 -3.72 27.23
N ARG A 179 -4.07 -4.82 26.61
CA ARG A 179 -4.47 -5.19 25.24
C ARG A 179 -5.46 -6.34 25.28
N ALA A 180 -6.37 -6.32 24.31
CA ALA A 180 -7.33 -7.37 24.04
C ALA A 180 -7.13 -7.87 22.60
N THR A 181 -7.50 -9.11 22.35
CA THR A 181 -7.40 -9.71 21.02
C THR A 181 -8.61 -9.42 20.14
N THR A 182 -9.77 -9.21 20.76
CA THR A 182 -11.02 -8.79 20.12
C THR A 182 -11.66 -7.63 20.88
N GLN A 183 -12.66 -7.00 20.26
CA GLN A 183 -13.51 -6.00 20.92
C GLN A 183 -14.71 -6.63 21.63
N TRP A 184 -14.79 -7.95 21.64
CA TRP A 184 -15.96 -8.68 22.09
C TRP A 184 -16.10 -8.62 23.61
N ASN A 185 -17.35 -8.53 24.05
CA ASN A 185 -17.71 -8.68 25.45
C ASN A 185 -18.80 -9.76 25.58
N PRO A 186 -18.49 -10.94 26.15
CA PRO A 186 -19.46 -12.01 26.31
C PRO A 186 -20.62 -11.65 27.25
N SER A 187 -20.43 -10.66 28.14
CA SER A 187 -21.46 -10.21 29.08
C SER A 187 -22.32 -9.05 28.54
N SER A 188 -22.22 -8.74 27.25
CA SER A 188 -23.03 -7.70 26.61
C SER A 188 -24.46 -8.21 26.40
N TRP A 189 -25.45 -7.37 26.73
CA TRP A 189 -26.88 -7.63 26.44
C TRP A 189 -27.15 -7.80 24.93
N ILE A 190 -26.32 -7.20 24.08
CA ILE A 190 -26.34 -7.38 22.63
C ILE A 190 -25.31 -8.44 22.27
N LEU A 191 -25.77 -9.63 21.86
CA LEU A 191 -24.91 -10.67 21.33
C LEU A 191 -24.32 -10.21 19.99
N SER A 192 -23.00 -10.30 19.88
CA SER A 192 -22.26 -10.03 18.64
C SER A 192 -21.14 -11.05 18.52
N ASP A 193 -20.81 -11.42 17.28
CA ASP A 193 -19.71 -12.35 17.04
C ASP A 193 -18.35 -11.73 17.41
N PRO A 194 -17.41 -12.52 17.93
CA PRO A 194 -16.08 -12.04 18.26
C PRO A 194 -15.31 -11.64 17.01
N ARG A 195 -15.17 -10.33 16.78
CA ARG A 195 -14.42 -9.77 15.66
C ARG A 195 -12.93 -9.63 16.03
N PRO A 196 -12.00 -10.25 15.30
CA PRO A 196 -10.57 -10.03 15.48
C PRO A 196 -10.21 -8.55 15.38
N SER A 197 -9.39 -8.06 16.31
CA SER A 197 -8.81 -6.71 16.25
C SER A 197 -7.30 -6.71 16.38
N ALA A 198 -6.70 -7.68 17.08
CA ALA A 198 -5.24 -7.78 17.23
C ALA A 198 -4.52 -7.84 15.87
N PRO A 199 -3.36 -7.17 15.73
CA PRO A 199 -2.61 -6.40 16.74
C PRO A 199 -3.08 -4.92 16.86
N PHE A 200 -4.29 -4.59 16.44
CA PHE A 200 -4.86 -3.25 16.54
C PHE A 200 -5.88 -3.14 17.68
N ILE A 201 -6.21 -1.90 18.03
CA ILE A 201 -7.25 -1.61 19.05
C ILE A 201 -8.64 -1.93 18.50
N TYR A 202 -8.88 -1.61 17.23
CA TYR A 202 -10.20 -1.76 16.60
C TYR A 202 -10.14 -2.72 15.42
N SER A 203 -11.16 -3.57 15.26
CA SER A 203 -11.35 -4.40 14.05
C SER A 203 -11.49 -3.55 12.78
N ASN A 204 -11.93 -2.30 12.94
CA ASN A 204 -11.97 -1.32 11.87
C ASN A 204 -10.57 -0.94 11.38
N THR A 205 -9.63 -0.70 12.32
CA THR A 205 -8.21 -0.47 12.01
C THR A 205 -7.57 -1.68 11.35
N TYR A 206 -7.92 -2.90 11.81
CA TYR A 206 -7.48 -4.14 11.15
C TYR A 206 -7.87 -4.14 9.67
N GLY A 207 -9.16 -3.93 9.38
CA GLY A 207 -9.65 -3.95 8.00
C GLY A 207 -9.06 -2.85 7.12
N ASN A 208 -8.92 -1.64 7.66
CA ASN A 208 -8.27 -0.52 6.99
C ASN A 208 -6.80 -0.85 6.64
N VAL A 209 -6.01 -1.31 7.61
CA VAL A 209 -4.60 -1.63 7.34
C VAL A 209 -4.49 -2.80 6.35
N TYR A 210 -5.31 -3.84 6.53
CA TYR A 210 -5.31 -5.02 5.68
C TYR A 210 -5.59 -4.67 4.20
N SER A 211 -6.60 -3.85 3.92
CA SER A 211 -6.96 -3.47 2.55
C SER A 211 -5.83 -2.75 1.81
N LEU A 212 -4.97 -2.04 2.55
CA LEU A 212 -3.84 -1.30 1.98
C LEU A 212 -2.56 -2.14 1.84
N ILE A 213 -2.23 -3.00 2.82
CA ILE A 213 -0.98 -3.78 2.80
C ILE A 213 -1.08 -5.08 2.00
N PHE A 214 -2.26 -5.71 1.95
CA PHE A 214 -2.45 -7.00 1.29
C PHE A 214 -2.05 -6.98 -0.20
N PRO A 215 -2.47 -5.98 -1.01
CA PRO A 215 -2.03 -5.86 -2.40
C PRO A 215 -0.51 -5.77 -2.56
N LEU A 216 0.18 -5.05 -1.67
CA LEU A 216 1.64 -4.93 -1.68
C LEU A 216 2.33 -6.23 -1.27
N ALA A 217 1.77 -6.96 -0.31
CA ALA A 217 2.27 -8.28 0.09
C ALA A 217 2.15 -9.31 -1.05
N LEU A 218 1.08 -9.25 -1.86
CA LEU A 218 0.95 -10.07 -3.07
C LEU A 218 2.03 -9.76 -4.11
N VAL A 219 2.43 -8.49 -4.25
CA VAL A 219 3.58 -8.12 -5.09
C VAL A 219 4.85 -8.80 -4.58
N PHE A 220 5.09 -8.82 -3.26
CA PHE A 220 6.24 -9.51 -2.69
C PHE A 220 6.21 -11.02 -2.94
N ALA A 221 5.06 -11.67 -2.76
CA ALA A 221 4.87 -13.08 -3.08
C ALA A 221 5.23 -13.37 -4.55
N TYR A 222 4.76 -12.51 -5.46
CA TYR A 222 5.07 -12.61 -6.89
C TYR A 222 6.57 -12.42 -7.20
N VAL A 223 7.24 -11.45 -6.56
CA VAL A 223 8.69 -11.23 -6.67
C VAL A 223 9.45 -12.52 -6.33
N LEU A 224 9.20 -13.09 -5.15
CA LEU A 224 9.88 -14.29 -4.69
C LEU A 224 9.56 -15.52 -5.55
N TRP A 225 8.35 -15.59 -6.08
CA TRP A 225 7.95 -16.66 -7.00
C TRP A 225 8.78 -16.63 -8.28
N ARG A 226 8.94 -15.45 -8.88
CA ARG A 226 9.74 -15.25 -10.10
C ARG A 226 11.22 -15.55 -9.87
N GLU A 227 11.74 -15.17 -8.71
CA GLU A 227 13.13 -15.42 -8.31
C GLU A 227 13.41 -16.88 -7.93
N ARG A 228 12.38 -17.75 -7.91
CA ARG A 228 12.50 -19.14 -7.45
C ARG A 228 13.06 -19.25 -6.03
N SER A 229 12.80 -18.26 -5.18
CA SER A 229 13.25 -18.26 -3.79
C SER A 229 12.64 -19.44 -3.02
N LYS A 230 13.43 -20.06 -2.13
CA LYS A 230 12.95 -21.11 -1.22
C LYS A 230 11.79 -20.66 -0.33
N TRP A 231 11.72 -19.36 -0.05
CA TRP A 231 10.69 -18.75 0.81
C TRP A 231 9.37 -18.46 0.11
N ARG A 232 9.27 -18.66 -1.22
CA ARG A 232 8.07 -18.33 -2.00
C ARG A 232 6.80 -19.00 -1.48
N PHE A 233 6.90 -20.23 -0.98
CA PHE A 233 5.77 -20.97 -0.45
C PHE A 233 5.31 -20.43 0.90
N LEU A 234 6.24 -20.10 1.80
CA LEU A 234 5.92 -19.47 3.08
C LEU A 234 5.23 -18.12 2.88
N VAL A 235 5.77 -17.29 1.99
CA VAL A 235 5.22 -15.97 1.70
C VAL A 235 3.83 -16.05 1.08
N ALA A 236 3.63 -16.96 0.11
CA ALA A 236 2.32 -17.23 -0.47
C ALA A 236 1.33 -17.81 0.56
N ALA A 237 1.79 -18.70 1.44
CA ALA A 237 0.97 -19.29 2.49
C ALA A 237 0.48 -18.22 3.47
N VAL A 238 1.33 -17.28 3.90
CA VAL A 238 0.90 -16.17 4.77
C VAL A 238 -0.15 -15.30 4.07
N CYS A 239 0.03 -14.98 2.78
CA CYS A 239 -0.99 -14.22 2.03
C CYS A 239 -2.31 -14.99 1.90
N ALA A 240 -2.28 -16.31 1.73
CA ALA A 240 -3.51 -17.12 1.68
C ALA A 240 -4.18 -17.22 3.05
N LEU A 241 -3.40 -17.52 4.09
CA LEU A 241 -3.89 -17.70 5.46
C LEU A 241 -4.41 -16.39 6.06
N SER A 242 -3.87 -15.23 5.66
CA SER A 242 -4.30 -13.92 6.15
C SER A 242 -5.75 -13.59 5.82
N VAL A 243 -6.32 -14.22 4.78
CA VAL A 243 -7.72 -14.04 4.35
C VAL A 243 -8.69 -14.53 5.43
N ILE A 244 -8.34 -15.58 6.18
CA ILE A 244 -9.21 -16.20 7.19
C ILE A 244 -9.54 -15.21 8.32
N PRO A 245 -8.57 -14.69 9.09
CA PRO A 245 -8.87 -13.71 10.13
C PRO A 245 -9.39 -12.40 9.56
N ALA A 246 -8.97 -12.00 8.35
CA ALA A 246 -9.51 -10.81 7.68
C ALA A 246 -11.02 -10.94 7.43
N ALA A 247 -11.49 -12.09 6.93
CA ALA A 247 -12.92 -12.36 6.73
C ALA A 247 -13.68 -12.39 8.07
N ALA A 248 -13.09 -12.97 9.11
CA ALA A 248 -13.67 -13.00 10.46
C ALA A 248 -13.83 -11.60 11.10
N THR A 249 -13.17 -10.56 10.58
CA THR A 249 -13.43 -9.18 11.06
C THR A 249 -14.82 -8.65 10.69
N LEU A 250 -15.52 -9.30 9.76
CA LEU A 250 -16.83 -8.92 9.22
C LEU A 250 -16.86 -7.45 8.75
N ASN A 251 -15.73 -6.93 8.28
CA ASN A 251 -15.54 -5.51 8.10
C ASN A 251 -15.85 -5.06 6.67
N ARG A 252 -17.05 -4.48 6.47
CA ARG A 252 -17.55 -4.05 5.15
C ARG A 252 -16.61 -3.08 4.42
N GLY A 253 -16.04 -2.10 5.13
CA GLY A 253 -15.15 -1.11 4.51
C GLY A 253 -13.86 -1.71 3.94
N MET A 254 -13.35 -2.80 4.50
CA MET A 254 -12.15 -3.49 4.02
C MET A 254 -12.39 -4.07 2.63
N TYR A 255 -13.56 -4.69 2.42
CA TYR A 255 -13.96 -5.20 1.11
C TYR A 255 -14.10 -4.06 0.10
N ILE A 256 -14.71 -2.94 0.50
CA ILE A 256 -14.82 -1.75 -0.36
C ILE A 256 -13.43 -1.25 -0.77
N GLY A 257 -12.50 -1.10 0.17
CA GLY A 257 -11.12 -0.68 -0.12
C GLY A 257 -10.40 -1.63 -1.08
N LEU A 258 -10.48 -2.94 -0.83
CA LEU A 258 -9.91 -3.95 -1.72
C LEU A 258 -10.52 -3.92 -3.12
N ILE A 259 -11.85 -3.74 -3.23
CA ILE A 259 -12.54 -3.58 -4.51
C ILE A 259 -12.02 -2.35 -5.25
N VAL A 260 -11.89 -1.20 -4.57
CA VAL A 260 -11.36 0.03 -5.17
C VAL A 260 -9.95 -0.21 -5.73
N VAL A 261 -9.06 -0.86 -4.98
CA VAL A 261 -7.71 -1.19 -5.45
C VAL A 261 -7.76 -2.12 -6.66
N VAL A 262 -8.53 -3.21 -6.59
CA VAL A 262 -8.60 -4.22 -7.67
C VAL A 262 -9.19 -3.63 -8.95
N VAL A 263 -10.29 -2.87 -8.85
CA VAL A 263 -10.94 -2.21 -9.98
C VAL A 263 -9.97 -1.20 -10.62
N TRP A 264 -9.30 -0.40 -9.81
CA TRP A 264 -8.33 0.56 -10.30
C TRP A 264 -7.14 -0.11 -11.00
N VAL A 265 -6.56 -1.15 -10.40
CA VAL A 265 -5.48 -1.93 -11.02
C VAL A 265 -5.95 -2.55 -12.33
N GLY A 266 -7.12 -3.20 -12.35
CA GLY A 266 -7.73 -3.77 -13.54
C GLY A 266 -7.89 -2.74 -14.67
N PHE A 267 -8.42 -1.56 -14.33
CA PHE A 267 -8.55 -0.43 -15.25
C PHE A 267 -7.19 0.02 -15.83
N GLN A 268 -6.18 0.19 -14.98
CA GLN A 268 -4.83 0.55 -15.42
C GLN A 268 -4.21 -0.53 -16.31
N ARG A 269 -4.44 -1.82 -16.00
CA ARG A 269 -3.96 -2.95 -16.81
C ARG A 269 -4.65 -3.03 -18.17
N LEU A 270 -5.95 -2.74 -18.25
CA LEU A 270 -6.66 -2.59 -19.53
C LEU A 270 -6.07 -1.45 -20.37
N ARG A 271 -5.84 -0.28 -19.75
CA ARG A 271 -5.20 0.89 -20.40
C ARG A 271 -3.74 0.64 -20.83
N ALA A 272 -3.11 -0.40 -20.30
CA ALA A 272 -1.78 -0.86 -20.68
C ALA A 272 -1.80 -1.95 -21.78
N GLY A 273 -2.99 -2.35 -22.27
CA GLY A 273 -3.15 -3.43 -23.25
C GLY A 273 -2.99 -4.84 -22.68
N ALA A 274 -2.90 -4.98 -21.35
CA ALA A 274 -2.61 -6.24 -20.67
C ALA A 274 -3.88 -7.01 -20.29
N TRP A 275 -4.75 -7.27 -21.27
CA TRP A 275 -6.04 -7.94 -21.07
C TRP A 275 -5.91 -9.32 -20.41
N ARG A 276 -4.83 -10.07 -20.68
CA ARG A 276 -4.56 -11.37 -20.04
C ARG A 276 -4.39 -11.25 -18.53
N THR A 277 -3.73 -10.18 -18.06
CA THR A 277 -3.59 -9.90 -16.62
C THR A 277 -4.96 -9.62 -16.00
N VAL A 278 -5.81 -8.88 -16.72
CA VAL A 278 -7.14 -8.52 -16.26
C VAL A 278 -8.02 -9.76 -16.15
N LEU A 279 -8.00 -10.65 -17.14
CA LEU A 279 -8.69 -11.94 -17.05
C LEU A 279 -8.18 -12.78 -15.87
N GLY A 280 -6.87 -12.80 -15.63
CA GLY A 280 -6.30 -13.47 -14.46
C GLY A 280 -6.80 -12.89 -13.14
N ILE A 281 -6.90 -11.57 -13.02
CA ILE A 281 -7.47 -10.89 -11.85
C ILE A 281 -8.94 -11.26 -11.70
N VAL A 282 -9.75 -11.16 -12.75
CA VAL A 282 -11.18 -11.50 -12.73
C VAL A 282 -11.39 -12.96 -12.32
N ALA A 283 -10.62 -13.89 -12.89
CA ALA A 283 -10.70 -15.30 -12.53
C ALA A 283 -10.31 -15.53 -11.06
N ALA A 284 -9.21 -14.92 -10.58
CA ALA A 284 -8.79 -15.04 -9.20
C ALA A 284 -9.81 -14.45 -8.21
N VAL A 285 -10.41 -13.31 -8.54
CA VAL A 285 -11.48 -12.67 -7.74
C VAL A 285 -12.73 -13.56 -7.74
N ALA A 286 -13.14 -14.10 -8.88
CA ALA A 286 -14.29 -15.00 -8.96
C ALA A 286 -14.09 -16.25 -8.10
N VAL A 287 -12.94 -16.90 -8.20
CA VAL A 287 -12.57 -18.05 -7.33
C VAL A 287 -12.58 -17.64 -5.87
N GLY A 288 -12.01 -16.47 -5.53
CA GLY A 288 -12.01 -15.95 -4.17
C GLY A 288 -13.41 -15.69 -3.61
N ILE A 289 -14.33 -15.13 -4.41
CA ILE A 289 -15.72 -14.90 -4.03
C ILE A 289 -16.44 -16.23 -3.79
N ILE A 290 -16.30 -17.20 -4.70
CA ILE A 290 -16.93 -18.52 -4.56
C ILE A 290 -16.43 -19.21 -3.29
N ALA A 291 -15.11 -19.21 -3.06
CA ALA A 291 -14.53 -19.78 -1.85
C ALA A 291 -15.02 -19.06 -0.58
N TRP A 292 -15.15 -17.73 -0.63
CA TRP A 292 -15.63 -16.93 0.50
C TRP A 292 -17.10 -17.20 0.82
N LEU A 293 -17.98 -17.32 -0.19
CA LEU A 293 -19.40 -17.65 -0.02
C LEU A 293 -19.62 -19.03 0.61
N ALA A 294 -18.64 -19.93 0.51
CA ALA A 294 -18.69 -21.23 1.18
C ALA A 294 -18.31 -21.17 2.68
N THR A 295 -17.92 -19.99 3.20
CA THR A 295 -17.47 -19.84 4.60
C THR A 295 -18.58 -19.31 5.53
N PRO A 296 -18.57 -19.68 6.83
CA PRO A 296 -19.50 -19.12 7.82
C PRO A 296 -19.39 -17.60 7.95
N ALA A 297 -18.19 -17.04 7.76
CA ALA A 297 -17.96 -15.60 7.82
C ALA A 297 -18.78 -14.82 6.78
N SER A 298 -19.11 -15.44 5.63
CA SER A 298 -19.98 -14.81 4.64
C SER A 298 -21.43 -14.70 5.11
N GLN A 299 -21.94 -15.74 5.77
CA GLN A 299 -23.29 -15.76 6.35
C GLN A 299 -23.41 -14.70 7.44
N SER A 300 -22.48 -14.66 8.40
CA SER A 300 -22.45 -13.62 9.45
C SER A 300 -22.35 -12.20 8.86
N LEU A 301 -21.63 -12.01 7.75
CA LEU A 301 -21.56 -10.70 7.10
C LEU A 301 -22.90 -10.31 6.45
N LEU A 302 -23.55 -11.26 5.77
CA LEU A 302 -24.86 -11.03 5.13
C LEU A 302 -25.95 -10.76 6.15
N GLU A 303 -26.00 -11.53 7.24
CA GLU A 303 -26.89 -11.29 8.37
C GLU A 303 -26.65 -9.90 8.98
N ARG A 304 -25.39 -9.52 9.17
CA ARG A 304 -25.03 -8.18 9.65
C ARG A 304 -25.46 -7.07 8.69
N VAL A 305 -25.46 -7.31 7.38
CA VAL A 305 -25.97 -6.35 6.39
C VAL A 305 -27.49 -6.25 6.48
N ALA A 306 -28.19 -7.38 6.58
CA ALA A 306 -29.64 -7.44 6.67
C ALA A 306 -30.16 -6.84 8.00
N ALA A 307 -29.46 -7.10 9.11
CA ALA A 307 -29.83 -6.65 10.45
C ALA A 307 -29.40 -5.21 10.77
N SER A 308 -28.61 -4.53 9.93
CA SER A 308 -28.11 -3.20 10.31
C SER A 308 -29.20 -2.12 10.19
N SER A 309 -29.95 -1.94 11.28
CA SER A 309 -30.87 -0.82 11.53
C SER A 309 -30.16 0.48 11.97
N SER A 310 -28.83 0.48 12.18
CA SER A 310 -28.06 1.63 12.71
C SER A 310 -27.81 2.78 11.71
N THR A 311 -28.65 2.95 10.69
CA THR A 311 -28.53 4.08 9.75
C THR A 311 -29.00 5.38 10.40
N GLU A 312 -30.02 5.30 11.27
CA GLU A 312 -30.61 6.46 11.95
C GLU A 312 -29.65 7.05 13.00
N ASP A 313 -29.06 6.23 13.87
CA ASP A 313 -28.06 6.67 14.87
C ASP A 313 -26.78 7.26 14.25
N ARG A 314 -26.42 6.81 13.04
CA ARG A 314 -25.27 7.38 12.31
C ARG A 314 -25.63 8.69 11.64
N ALA A 315 -26.82 8.77 11.06
CA ALA A 315 -27.32 9.99 10.45
C ALA A 315 -27.47 11.09 11.51
N SER A 316 -28.03 10.78 12.68
CA SER A 316 -28.13 11.74 13.78
C SER A 316 -26.75 12.22 14.25
N ASN A 317 -25.79 11.31 14.41
CA ASN A 317 -24.43 11.70 14.81
C ASN A 317 -23.69 12.52 13.72
N TYR A 318 -23.92 12.25 12.43
CA TYR A 318 -23.40 13.09 11.35
C TYR A 318 -24.01 14.49 11.33
N LEU A 319 -25.33 14.57 11.52
CA LEU A 319 -26.06 15.84 11.57
C LEU A 319 -25.62 16.67 12.78
N GLU A 320 -25.47 16.05 13.95
CA GLU A 320 -24.97 16.71 15.15
C GLU A 320 -23.54 17.21 14.95
N THR A 321 -22.66 16.40 14.34
CA THR A 321 -21.28 16.81 14.01
C THR A 321 -21.26 18.05 13.12
N LEU A 322 -22.15 18.13 12.12
CA LEU A 322 -22.25 19.28 11.22
C LEU A 322 -22.91 20.50 11.86
N TYR A 323 -23.88 20.29 12.75
CA TYR A 323 -24.54 21.36 13.49
C TYR A 323 -23.56 22.05 14.45
N GLU A 324 -22.83 21.26 15.24
CA GLU A 324 -21.81 21.80 16.16
C GLU A 324 -20.65 22.48 15.41
N LEU A 325 -20.26 21.95 14.24
CA LEU A 325 -19.22 22.57 13.41
C LEU A 325 -19.54 24.04 13.05
N GLN A 326 -20.81 24.45 13.04
CA GLN A 326 -21.20 25.84 12.75
C GLN A 326 -20.64 26.85 13.76
N GLN A 327 -20.29 26.41 14.97
CA GLN A 327 -19.67 27.28 15.98
C GLN A 327 -18.20 27.60 15.70
N SER A 328 -17.48 26.69 15.00
CA SER A 328 -16.07 26.88 14.63
C SER A 328 -15.78 26.27 13.25
N PRO A 329 -16.35 26.84 12.16
CA PRO A 329 -16.38 26.19 10.86
C PRO A 329 -15.01 26.11 10.20
N PHE A 330 -14.14 27.09 10.41
CA PHE A 330 -12.84 27.16 9.74
C PHE A 330 -11.73 26.46 10.53
N LEU A 331 -11.67 26.71 11.83
CA LEU A 331 -10.59 26.21 12.70
C LEU A 331 -10.93 24.84 13.30
N GLY A 332 -12.20 24.52 13.47
CA GLY A 332 -12.66 23.33 14.19
C GLY A 332 -12.45 23.45 15.70
N PHE A 333 -12.48 22.31 16.39
CA PHE A 333 -12.44 22.24 17.85
C PHE A 333 -11.13 21.71 18.45
N GLY A 334 -10.10 21.47 17.63
CA GLY A 334 -8.81 20.91 18.05
C GLY A 334 -8.82 19.40 18.31
N ALA A 335 -9.94 18.86 18.79
CA ALA A 335 -10.13 17.44 19.05
C ALA A 335 -11.62 17.04 18.98
N PRO A 336 -11.92 15.73 18.84
CA PRO A 336 -13.28 15.20 19.02
C PRO A 336 -13.89 15.61 20.38
N ARG A 337 -15.21 15.82 20.39
CA ARG A 337 -15.97 16.19 21.61
C ARG A 337 -17.08 15.16 21.87
N PRO A 338 -17.51 14.97 23.13
CA PRO A 338 -18.68 14.12 23.43
C PRO A 338 -19.92 14.60 22.67
N SER A 339 -20.77 13.67 22.22
CA SER A 339 -22.11 13.99 21.72
C SER A 339 -23.01 14.39 22.89
N ALA A 340 -24.01 15.22 22.62
CA ALA A 340 -25.08 15.55 23.56
C ALA A 340 -25.90 14.31 23.95
N SER A 341 -25.97 13.31 23.06
CA SER A 341 -26.59 12.01 23.35
C SER A 341 -25.55 11.04 23.94
N PRO A 342 -25.66 10.64 25.22
CA PRO A 342 -24.62 9.87 25.90
C PRO A 342 -24.33 8.48 25.30
N TRP A 343 -25.27 7.92 24.53
CA TRP A 343 -25.14 6.62 23.87
C TRP A 343 -24.48 6.72 22.48
N LEU A 344 -24.31 7.93 21.93
CA LEU A 344 -23.64 8.13 20.64
C LEU A 344 -22.12 8.24 20.81
N PRO A 345 -21.33 7.74 19.84
CA PRO A 345 -19.90 8.00 19.79
C PRO A 345 -19.61 9.51 19.74
N SER A 346 -18.46 9.91 20.28
CA SER A 346 -17.98 11.29 20.21
C SER A 346 -18.00 11.85 18.78
N LEU A 347 -18.35 13.13 18.68
CA LEU A 347 -18.41 13.86 17.42
C LEU A 347 -17.04 13.86 16.74
N GLY A 348 -17.03 13.53 15.45
CA GLY A 348 -15.80 13.42 14.66
C GLY A 348 -15.06 12.08 14.78
N THR A 349 -15.54 11.06 15.52
CA THR A 349 -14.82 9.76 15.61
C THR A 349 -15.31 8.69 14.63
N GLN A 350 -16.27 8.99 13.74
CA GLN A 350 -16.86 7.98 12.85
C GLN A 350 -15.99 7.65 11.62
N GLY A 351 -14.96 8.46 11.36
CA GLY A 351 -14.05 8.30 10.24
C GLY A 351 -13.01 9.41 10.23
N GLN A 352 -11.92 9.23 9.48
CA GLN A 352 -10.86 10.22 9.34
C GLN A 352 -11.39 11.53 8.74
N PHE A 353 -12.31 11.46 7.78
CA PHE A 353 -12.98 12.64 7.23
C PHE A 353 -13.68 13.44 8.33
N TRP A 354 -14.48 12.76 9.16
CA TRP A 354 -15.22 13.35 10.27
C TRP A 354 -14.28 13.89 11.36
N THR A 355 -13.18 13.19 11.63
CA THR A 355 -12.15 13.66 12.58
C THR A 355 -11.53 14.95 12.10
N VAL A 356 -11.16 15.01 10.81
CA VAL A 356 -10.50 16.18 10.23
C VAL A 356 -11.45 17.37 10.16
N ILE A 357 -12.66 17.20 9.64
CA ILE A 357 -13.61 18.31 9.53
C ILE A 357 -14.02 18.86 10.89
N PHE A 358 -14.27 18.00 11.89
CA PHE A 358 -14.69 18.45 13.22
C PHE A 358 -13.54 19.05 14.02
N SER A 359 -12.36 18.42 14.00
CA SER A 359 -11.21 18.86 14.82
C SER A 359 -10.43 20.01 14.19
N TYR A 360 -10.41 20.11 12.85
CA TYR A 360 -9.53 21.03 12.10
C TYR A 360 -10.30 21.96 11.15
N GLY A 361 -11.63 21.87 11.16
CA GLY A 361 -12.53 22.70 10.36
C GLY A 361 -12.42 22.45 8.86
N LEU A 362 -13.12 23.29 8.09
CA LEU A 362 -13.14 23.23 6.63
C LEU A 362 -11.77 23.48 6.01
N VAL A 363 -10.94 24.35 6.61
CA VAL A 363 -9.60 24.63 6.10
C VAL A 363 -8.70 23.41 6.25
N GLY A 364 -8.70 22.76 7.42
CA GLY A 364 -7.97 21.52 7.64
C GLY A 364 -8.43 20.41 6.70
N LEU A 365 -9.75 20.29 6.49
CA LEU A 365 -10.33 19.33 5.53
C LEU A 365 -9.85 19.56 4.10
N VAL A 366 -9.91 20.80 3.62
CA VAL A 366 -9.46 21.14 2.26
C VAL A 366 -7.98 20.80 2.09
N LEU A 367 -7.12 21.19 3.02
CA LEU A 367 -5.68 20.88 2.95
C LEU A 367 -5.44 19.36 2.93
N PHE A 368 -6.14 18.61 3.79
CA PHE A 368 -6.05 17.16 3.86
C PHE A 368 -6.50 16.48 2.55
N LEU A 369 -7.64 16.89 1.98
CA LEU A 369 -8.16 16.31 0.73
C LEU A 369 -7.30 16.70 -0.48
N VAL A 370 -6.88 17.97 -0.56
CA VAL A 370 -6.04 18.48 -1.65
C VAL A 370 -4.70 17.75 -1.69
N PHE A 371 -4.13 17.36 -0.55
CA PHE A 371 -2.93 16.53 -0.49
C PHE A 371 -3.07 15.24 -1.31
N PHE A 372 -4.17 14.49 -1.13
CA PHE A 372 -4.41 13.24 -1.86
C PHE A 372 -4.88 13.49 -3.31
N VAL A 373 -5.80 14.44 -3.53
CA VAL A 373 -6.34 14.74 -4.88
C VAL A 373 -5.24 15.23 -5.82
N ARG A 374 -4.25 15.96 -5.31
CA ARG A 374 -3.07 16.40 -6.10
C ARG A 374 -2.31 15.24 -6.74
N MET A 375 -2.47 14.01 -6.24
CA MET A 375 -1.81 12.82 -6.79
C MET A 375 -2.51 12.24 -8.02
N PHE A 376 -3.72 12.67 -8.37
CA PHE A 376 -4.50 12.11 -9.48
C PHE A 376 -3.75 12.08 -10.82
N PRO A 377 -3.02 13.13 -11.24
CA PRO A 377 -2.24 13.08 -12.47
C PRO A 377 -1.14 12.00 -12.47
N ARG A 378 -0.57 11.70 -11.30
CA ARG A 378 0.47 10.67 -11.12
C ARG A 378 -0.16 9.28 -11.10
N ILE A 379 -1.24 9.12 -10.34
CA ILE A 379 -2.06 7.90 -10.30
C ILE A 379 -2.47 7.51 -11.72
N TRP A 380 -2.94 8.46 -12.52
CA TRP A 380 -3.36 8.24 -13.90
C TRP A 380 -2.23 7.74 -14.82
N ARG A 381 -0.99 8.16 -14.58
CA ARG A 381 0.20 7.80 -15.38
C ARG A 381 0.77 6.42 -15.02
N ALA A 382 0.59 5.96 -13.78
CA ALA A 382 1.17 4.73 -13.27
C ALA A 382 0.42 3.47 -13.77
N LYS A 383 0.84 2.96 -14.93
CA LYS A 383 0.20 1.81 -15.62
C LYS A 383 0.79 0.45 -15.24
N ASP A 384 1.96 0.43 -14.62
CA ASP A 384 2.58 -0.79 -14.11
C ASP A 384 1.85 -1.31 -12.86
N VAL A 385 2.08 -2.58 -12.49
CA VAL A 385 1.33 -3.22 -11.40
C VAL A 385 1.62 -2.55 -10.05
N TYR A 386 2.89 -2.24 -9.76
CA TYR A 386 3.27 -1.65 -8.48
C TYR A 386 2.73 -0.22 -8.35
N GLY A 387 2.97 0.62 -9.36
CA GLY A 387 2.46 1.99 -9.40
C GLY A 387 0.93 2.07 -9.39
N SER A 388 0.23 1.15 -10.09
CA SER A 388 -1.24 1.10 -10.03
C SER A 388 -1.76 0.67 -8.67
N ILE A 389 -1.11 -0.26 -7.95
CA ILE A 389 -1.47 -0.60 -6.57
C ILE A 389 -1.29 0.59 -5.63
N LEU A 390 -0.16 1.32 -5.71
CA LEU A 390 0.05 2.52 -4.90
C LEU A 390 -1.01 3.60 -5.19
N GLY A 391 -1.39 3.78 -6.47
CA GLY A 391 -2.49 4.65 -6.83
C GLY A 391 -3.84 4.16 -6.30
N GLY A 392 -4.09 2.86 -6.34
CA GLY A 392 -5.27 2.23 -5.76
C GLY A 392 -5.38 2.44 -4.26
N ILE A 393 -4.27 2.36 -3.52
CA ILE A 393 -4.20 2.66 -2.07
C ILE A 393 -4.62 4.10 -1.78
N ILE A 394 -4.16 5.06 -2.58
CA ILE A 394 -4.55 6.47 -2.44
C ILE A 394 -6.05 6.66 -2.72
N LEU A 395 -6.58 5.99 -3.74
CA LEU A 395 -8.02 6.02 -4.04
C LEU A 395 -8.86 5.35 -2.96
N ALA A 396 -8.42 4.19 -2.45
CA ALA A 396 -9.07 3.49 -1.35
C ALA A 396 -9.08 4.37 -0.08
N THR A 397 -7.99 5.10 0.19
CA THR A 397 -7.91 6.06 1.30
C THR A 397 -8.99 7.14 1.22
N LEU A 398 -9.22 7.70 0.03
CA LEU A 398 -10.25 8.72 -0.19
C LEU A 398 -11.68 8.21 0.05
N VAL A 399 -11.90 6.90 -0.06
CA VAL A 399 -13.19 6.25 0.22
C VAL A 399 -13.29 5.81 1.67
N GLU A 400 -12.24 5.16 2.20
CA GLU A 400 -12.22 4.58 3.53
C GLU A 400 -12.23 5.63 4.65
N GLN A 401 -11.73 6.84 4.40
CA GLN A 401 -11.74 7.94 5.37
C GLN A 401 -13.14 8.29 5.90
N PHE A 402 -14.21 7.96 5.18
CA PHE A 402 -15.58 8.22 5.63
C PHE A 402 -16.06 7.27 6.72
N TYR A 403 -15.41 6.11 6.87
CA TYR A 403 -15.87 5.03 7.75
C TYR A 403 -14.80 4.54 8.74
N TYR A 404 -13.53 4.88 8.53
CA TYR A 404 -12.42 4.49 9.40
C TYR A 404 -11.66 5.68 9.93
N GLY A 405 -11.37 5.68 11.23
CA GLY A 405 -10.31 6.51 11.81
C GLY A 405 -8.96 5.92 11.38
N MET A 406 -8.21 6.66 10.57
CA MET A 406 -7.09 6.10 9.79
C MET A 406 -5.72 6.43 10.40
N ASN A 407 -5.53 6.41 11.72
CA ASN A 407 -4.21 6.73 12.30
C ASN A 407 -3.10 5.84 11.71
N THR A 408 -3.27 4.52 11.79
CA THR A 408 -2.35 3.55 11.18
C THR A 408 -2.51 3.46 9.66
N GLY A 409 -3.72 3.71 9.13
CA GLY A 409 -3.96 3.76 7.68
C GLY A 409 -3.17 4.85 6.98
N LEU A 410 -3.13 6.06 7.57
CA LEU A 410 -2.38 7.21 7.05
C LEU A 410 -0.89 6.93 6.97
N MET A 411 -0.35 6.09 7.87
CA MET A 411 1.04 5.63 7.76
C MET A 411 1.34 4.87 6.48
N ILE A 412 0.34 4.22 5.88
CA ILE A 412 0.50 3.53 4.60
C ILE A 412 0.13 4.47 3.47
N SER A 413 -0.97 5.22 3.58
CA SER A 413 -1.49 6.09 2.53
C SER A 413 -0.54 7.24 2.18
N VAL A 414 0.00 7.95 3.17
CA VAL A 414 0.92 9.08 2.94
C VAL A 414 2.26 8.58 2.42
N VAL A 415 2.73 7.41 2.87
CA VAL A 415 3.91 6.76 2.30
C VAL A 415 3.66 6.31 0.86
N ALA A 416 2.47 5.80 0.52
CA ALA A 416 2.11 5.44 -0.85
C ALA A 416 2.16 6.64 -1.81
N VAL A 417 1.78 7.84 -1.36
CA VAL A 417 1.93 9.10 -2.12
C VAL A 417 3.39 9.37 -2.49
N SER A 418 4.28 9.21 -1.51
CA SER A 418 5.73 9.36 -1.70
C SER A 418 6.30 8.29 -2.63
N LEU A 419 6.00 7.02 -2.36
CA LEU A 419 6.48 5.88 -3.14
C LEU A 419 6.01 5.92 -4.59
N LEU A 420 4.77 6.34 -4.84
CA LEU A 420 4.24 6.49 -6.21
C LEU A 420 5.02 7.56 -6.98
N SER A 421 5.29 8.69 -6.33
CA SER A 421 6.06 9.78 -6.93
C SER A 421 7.50 9.34 -7.21
N ARG A 422 8.12 8.67 -6.23
CA ARG A 422 9.47 8.10 -6.35
C ARG A 422 9.54 7.09 -7.50
N HIS A 423 8.57 6.18 -7.60
CA HIS A 423 8.50 5.15 -8.64
C HIS A 423 8.43 5.76 -10.05
N LEU A 424 7.57 6.75 -10.26
CA LEU A 424 7.45 7.42 -11.56
C LEU A 424 8.70 8.21 -11.95
N GLU A 425 9.42 8.78 -10.98
CA GLU A 425 10.72 9.42 -11.23
C GLU A 425 11.78 8.39 -11.63
N GLU A 426 11.84 7.26 -10.92
CA GLU A 426 12.76 6.17 -11.22
C GLU A 426 12.50 5.52 -12.60
N GLU A 427 11.25 5.45 -13.05
CA GLU A 427 10.89 4.96 -14.40
C GLU A 427 11.16 5.97 -15.54
N SER A 428 11.20 7.27 -15.21
CA SER A 428 11.45 8.33 -16.19
C SER A 428 12.92 8.68 -16.34
N ASP A 429 13.80 8.17 -15.47
CA ASP A 429 15.24 8.39 -15.50
C ASP A 429 15.89 7.84 -16.80
N PRO A 430 16.48 8.70 -17.65
CA PRO A 430 17.12 8.30 -18.90
C PRO A 430 18.27 7.32 -18.71
N LEU A 431 19.03 7.42 -17.61
CA LEU A 431 20.21 6.58 -17.37
C LEU A 431 19.79 5.14 -17.03
N ARG A 432 18.74 4.96 -16.24
CA ARG A 432 18.16 3.63 -15.99
C ARG A 432 17.54 3.03 -17.25
N ARG A 433 16.94 3.86 -18.11
CA ARG A 433 16.45 3.40 -19.42
C ARG A 433 17.60 2.96 -20.33
N ALA A 434 18.69 3.72 -20.38
CA ALA A 434 19.88 3.37 -21.16
C ALA A 434 20.52 2.06 -20.66
N ASN A 435 20.75 1.93 -19.35
CA ASN A 435 21.34 0.73 -18.75
C ASN A 435 20.48 -0.53 -18.97
N ALA A 436 19.15 -0.41 -18.90
CA ALA A 436 18.26 -1.54 -19.16
C ALA A 436 18.18 -1.94 -20.63
N VAL A 437 18.38 -0.98 -21.54
CA VAL A 437 18.49 -1.24 -22.97
C VAL A 437 19.82 -1.90 -23.31
N GLU A 438 20.92 -1.49 -22.68
CA GLU A 438 22.25 -2.10 -22.86
C GLU A 438 22.34 -3.52 -22.28
N GLN A 439 21.79 -3.77 -21.09
CA GLN A 439 21.91 -5.07 -20.42
C GLN A 439 20.99 -6.16 -20.98
N GLY A 440 20.10 -5.84 -21.94
CA GLY A 440 19.09 -6.79 -22.44
C GLY A 440 18.17 -7.35 -21.33
N ALA A 441 18.24 -6.75 -20.14
CA ALA A 441 17.61 -7.23 -18.92
C ALA A 441 16.36 -6.38 -18.64
N PRO A 442 15.24 -6.98 -18.21
CA PRO A 442 14.14 -6.20 -17.68
C PRO A 442 14.67 -5.35 -16.51
N THR A 443 14.45 -4.02 -16.58
CA THR A 443 14.85 -3.04 -15.56
C THR A 443 14.69 -3.60 -14.16
N ALA A 444 15.78 -3.66 -13.39
CA ALA A 444 15.80 -4.17 -12.00
C ALA A 444 14.97 -3.31 -11.00
N GLY A 445 14.25 -2.29 -11.46
CA GLY A 445 13.27 -1.53 -10.69
C GLY A 445 11.82 -1.75 -11.10
N SER A 446 11.54 -2.49 -12.20
CA SER A 446 10.18 -2.84 -12.59
C SER A 446 9.85 -4.25 -12.12
N VAL A 447 9.25 -4.37 -10.94
CA VAL A 447 8.45 -5.57 -10.65
C VAL A 447 7.13 -5.45 -11.42
N ALA A 448 7.22 -5.58 -12.74
CA ALA A 448 6.18 -5.95 -13.68
C ALA A 448 6.79 -5.84 -15.07
N GLY A 449 7.51 -6.88 -15.50
CA GLY A 449 7.96 -7.06 -16.88
C GLY A 449 6.77 -7.23 -17.84
N THR A 450 5.93 -6.21 -17.94
CA THR A 450 4.73 -6.18 -18.79
C THR A 450 4.87 -5.24 -19.97
N VAL A 451 6.03 -4.61 -20.11
CA VAL A 451 6.45 -4.00 -21.36
C VAL A 451 7.62 -4.81 -21.87
N ARG A 452 7.39 -5.64 -22.91
CA ARG A 452 8.50 -5.98 -23.82
C ARG A 452 9.02 -4.64 -24.30
N ALA A 453 10.30 -4.34 -24.07
CA ALA A 453 10.93 -3.20 -24.70
C ALA A 453 10.56 -3.25 -26.19
N ALA A 454 9.87 -2.22 -26.69
CA ALA A 454 9.76 -2.05 -28.13
C ALA A 454 11.19 -2.01 -28.63
N ARG A 455 11.52 -2.94 -29.54
CA ARG A 455 12.86 -3.05 -30.12
C ARG A 455 13.25 -1.64 -30.57
N ALA A 456 14.27 -1.06 -29.93
CA ALA A 456 14.77 0.23 -30.35
C ALA A 456 15.22 0.06 -31.81
N VAL A 457 14.45 0.64 -32.74
CA VAL A 457 14.95 0.88 -34.08
C VAL A 457 16.10 1.84 -33.87
N ARG A 458 17.34 1.37 -34.13
CA ARG A 458 18.53 2.23 -34.06
C ARG A 458 18.24 3.44 -34.94
N LEU A 459 18.20 4.63 -34.34
CA LEU A 459 18.30 5.88 -35.08
C LEU A 459 19.65 5.85 -35.80
N GLY A 460 19.61 5.59 -37.09
CA GLY A 460 20.78 5.30 -37.92
C GLY A 460 20.45 4.59 -39.24
N GLN A 461 19.26 3.99 -39.37
CA GLN A 461 18.76 3.48 -40.65
C GLN A 461 17.30 3.90 -40.86
N TRP A 462 17.08 5.18 -41.13
CA TRP A 462 15.93 5.60 -41.92
C TRP A 462 16.34 5.49 -43.39
N GLN A 463 16.12 4.33 -44.00
CA GLN A 463 16.00 4.24 -45.44
C GLN A 463 14.50 4.15 -45.78
N SER A 464 14.10 4.99 -46.74
CA SER A 464 12.75 5.21 -47.26
C SER A 464 11.90 3.93 -47.36
N PRO A 465 10.57 3.98 -47.09
CA PRO A 465 9.64 2.87 -47.29
C PRO A 465 9.52 2.35 -48.73
N ALA A 466 10.19 2.96 -49.71
CA ALA A 466 10.13 2.56 -51.12
C ALA A 466 11.19 1.52 -51.55
N ALA A 467 12.04 1.03 -50.63
CA ALA A 467 13.14 0.11 -50.98
C ALA A 467 12.92 -1.36 -50.56
N ASN A 468 11.72 -1.75 -50.12
CA ASN A 468 11.51 -3.02 -49.42
C ASN A 468 10.78 -4.12 -50.21
N ASP A 469 10.70 -4.03 -51.54
CA ASP A 469 10.04 -5.05 -52.36
C ASP A 469 10.88 -6.33 -52.54
N GLY A 470 12.16 -6.34 -52.13
CA GLY A 470 13.05 -7.51 -52.28
C GLY A 470 13.36 -8.31 -51.00
N ALA A 471 13.25 -7.70 -49.82
CA ALA A 471 13.78 -8.29 -48.58
C ALA A 471 12.79 -9.29 -47.92
N PHE A 472 11.48 -9.11 -48.14
CA PHE A 472 10.47 -10.04 -47.63
C PHE A 472 10.40 -11.33 -48.47
N ALA A 473 10.66 -11.24 -49.78
CA ALA A 473 10.65 -12.39 -50.69
C ALA A 473 11.87 -13.31 -50.51
N THR A 474 13.04 -12.75 -50.23
CA THR A 474 14.30 -13.52 -50.08
C THR A 474 14.32 -14.38 -48.82
N GLN A 475 13.82 -13.89 -47.68
CA GLN A 475 13.73 -14.70 -46.46
C GLN A 475 12.68 -15.80 -46.52
N MET A 476 11.62 -15.62 -47.33
CA MET A 476 10.59 -16.64 -47.55
C MET A 476 11.09 -17.74 -48.52
N LEU A 477 11.83 -17.36 -49.56
CA LEU A 477 12.50 -18.29 -50.48
C LEU A 477 13.59 -19.12 -49.77
N GLU A 478 14.35 -18.53 -48.85
CA GLU A 478 15.38 -19.27 -48.11
C GLU A 478 14.78 -20.32 -47.15
N ARG A 479 13.57 -20.06 -46.62
CA ARG A 479 12.82 -21.04 -45.80
C ARG A 479 12.26 -22.18 -46.63
N LEU A 480 11.80 -21.92 -47.85
CA LEU A 480 11.32 -22.97 -48.77
C LEU A 480 12.47 -23.84 -49.29
N ASN A 481 13.67 -23.27 -49.48
CA ASN A 481 14.83 -24.02 -49.97
C ASN A 481 15.43 -24.96 -48.89
N ARG A 482 15.26 -24.64 -47.60
CA ARG A 482 15.70 -25.51 -46.49
C ARG A 482 14.74 -26.66 -46.17
N SER A 483 13.48 -26.61 -46.60
CA SER A 483 12.54 -27.72 -46.46
C SER A 483 12.62 -28.77 -47.58
N GLY A 484 13.35 -28.50 -48.67
CA GLY A 484 13.49 -29.41 -49.82
C GLY A 484 14.66 -30.41 -49.75
N ARG A 485 15.55 -30.34 -48.75
CA ARG A 485 16.72 -31.23 -48.61
C ARG A 485 16.53 -32.35 -47.57
N ARG A 486 15.43 -33.11 -47.68
CA ARG A 486 15.34 -34.48 -47.15
C ARG A 486 15.08 -35.44 -48.32
N GLY A 487 16.13 -35.65 -49.12
CA GLY A 487 16.17 -36.64 -50.18
C GLY A 487 16.98 -37.87 -49.75
N ARG A 488 16.29 -39.02 -49.72
CA ARG A 488 16.75 -40.38 -50.07
C ARG A 488 18.18 -40.79 -49.68
N ARG A 489 18.28 -41.68 -48.68
CA ARG A 489 19.41 -42.62 -48.56
C ARG A 489 18.97 -44.00 -49.05
N ASN A 490 19.58 -44.44 -50.15
CA ASN A 490 19.42 -45.75 -50.76
C ASN A 490 19.83 -46.87 -49.79
N ARG A 491 18.98 -47.90 -49.66
CA ARG A 491 19.39 -49.23 -49.20
C ARG A 491 19.81 -50.03 -50.44
N GLN A 492 21.10 -50.27 -50.60
CA GLN A 492 21.60 -51.31 -51.51
C GLN A 492 21.79 -52.59 -50.71
N ALA A 493 21.20 -53.66 -51.23
CA ALA A 493 21.43 -55.02 -50.82
C ALA A 493 22.78 -55.51 -51.39
N SER A 494 23.55 -56.23 -50.59
CA SER A 494 24.63 -57.08 -51.08
C SER A 494 24.56 -58.43 -50.36
N SER A 495 24.14 -59.44 -51.11
CA SER A 495 24.26 -60.85 -50.81
C SER A 495 25.69 -61.33 -51.05
N SER A 496 26.30 -61.99 -50.08
CA SER A 496 27.22 -63.13 -50.30
C SER A 496 27.60 -63.78 -48.97
N LEU A 497 27.36 -65.09 -48.90
CA LEU A 497 27.90 -66.10 -47.98
C LEU A 497 28.77 -67.05 -48.85
N PRO A 498 29.53 -68.01 -48.29
CA PRO A 498 30.61 -67.97 -47.29
C PRO A 498 31.90 -68.62 -47.89
N PRO A 499 32.93 -69.05 -47.11
CA PRO A 499 32.87 -70.36 -46.46
C PRO A 499 33.52 -70.47 -45.06
N SER A 500 33.38 -71.68 -44.56
CA SER A 500 33.59 -72.35 -43.27
C SER A 500 35.02 -72.47 -42.70
N GLN A 501 35.05 -72.99 -41.46
CA GLN A 501 36.15 -73.63 -40.69
C GLN A 501 36.99 -72.66 -39.83
N THR A 502 37.31 -72.91 -38.55
CA THR A 502 37.30 -74.12 -37.71
C THR A 502 37.41 -73.73 -36.22
N GLU A 503 36.70 -74.47 -35.37
CA GLU A 503 37.17 -75.12 -34.12
C GLU A 503 38.06 -74.43 -33.06
N ASN A 504 37.61 -74.62 -31.82
CA ASN A 504 38.34 -75.07 -30.61
C ASN A 504 38.35 -74.16 -29.35
N ARG A 505 37.73 -74.77 -28.32
CA ARG A 505 37.78 -74.63 -26.86
C ARG A 505 36.89 -73.60 -26.17
#